data_AF-A0A2N5Z5U4-F1
#
_entry.id   AF-A0A2N5Z5U4-F1
#
_cell.length_a   1.000
_cell.length_b   1.000
_cell.length_c   1.000
_cell.angle_alpha   90.00
_cell.angle_beta   90.00
_cell.angle_gamma   90.00
#
_symmetry.space_group_name_H-M   'P 1'
#
loop_
_entity.id
_entity.type
_entity.pdbx_description
1 polymer ?
#
loop_
_entity_poly.entity_id
_entity_poly.type
_entity_poly.pdbx_seq_one_letter_code
_entity_poly.pdbx_strand_id
1 'polypeptide(L)'
;YHFKLDRKWQVRPGIQFYYSQRAIKYHLMTFGDQVSIDATAPTSVEVFPEYNKVGYIDFAASVLAFSDQYWGGFTIDHIARPNESLTGSESRIPYTCKVYGGAKYGINGRLGKYDEESITIAALYKCQGKYDQLDMGAYWMKKPLVLGFWYRGIPGIKAYKPGYANNDAAMILVGYRLFDMSIAYSYDFTISRLVNSTAGSHEISIQFEFFQDQKIKRRQKRVIVPCPKF
;
A
#
# COMPACT_ATOMS: atom_id res chain seq x y z
N TYR A 1 -20.78 -0.38 8.34
CA TYR A 1 -21.86 0.62 8.51
C TYR A 1 -21.30 1.98 8.12
N HIS A 2 -22.09 2.88 7.50
CA HIS A 2 -21.64 4.25 7.18
C HIS A 2 -22.59 5.25 7.83
N PHE A 3 -22.02 6.31 8.40
CA PHE A 3 -22.74 7.41 9.02
C PHE A 3 -22.80 8.55 8.01
N LYS A 4 -24.00 9.12 7.80
CA LYS A 4 -24.16 10.33 7.00
C LYS A 4 -23.99 11.51 7.94
N LEU A 5 -22.93 12.29 7.76
CA LEU A 5 -22.77 13.55 8.48
C LEU A 5 -23.67 14.63 7.87
N ASP A 6 -23.76 14.64 6.53
CA ASP A 6 -24.61 15.54 5.77
C ASP A 6 -25.05 14.85 4.45
N ARG A 7 -25.82 15.54 3.59
CA ARG A 7 -26.27 15.05 2.28
C ARG A 7 -25.10 14.70 1.36
N LYS A 8 -23.94 15.35 1.53
CA LYS A 8 -22.74 15.17 0.69
C LYS A 8 -21.65 14.32 1.35
N TRP A 9 -21.57 14.30 2.68
CA TRP A 9 -20.47 13.66 3.39
C TRP A 9 -20.91 12.41 4.15
N GLN A 10 -20.16 11.35 3.93
CA GLN A 10 -20.35 10.06 4.60
C GLN A 10 -19.06 9.66 5.28
N VAL A 11 -19.19 9.04 6.45
CA VAL A 11 -18.07 8.54 7.26
C VAL A 11 -18.25 7.06 7.48
N ARG A 12 -17.18 6.31 7.29
CA ARG A 12 -17.13 4.87 7.49
C ARG A 12 -15.98 4.54 8.44
N PRO A 13 -16.27 4.20 9.71
CA PRO A 13 -15.27 3.58 10.55
C PRO A 13 -15.04 2.13 10.10
N GLY A 14 -13.83 1.64 10.32
CA GLY A 14 -13.41 0.27 10.07
C GLY A 14 -12.56 -0.22 11.23
N ILE A 15 -12.76 -1.47 11.63
CA ILE A 15 -11.89 -2.18 12.56
C ILE A 15 -11.43 -3.43 11.83
N GLN A 16 -10.14 -3.77 11.98
CA GLN A 16 -9.57 -4.96 11.41
C GLN A 16 -8.89 -5.78 12.51
N PHE A 17 -9.07 -7.08 12.42
CA PHE A 17 -8.48 -8.08 13.31
C PHE A 17 -7.55 -8.97 12.49
N TYR A 18 -6.39 -9.28 13.05
CA TYR A 18 -5.41 -10.15 12.39
C TYR A 18 -4.86 -11.15 13.39
N TYR A 19 -4.64 -12.36 12.90
CA TYR A 19 -3.76 -13.34 13.54
C TYR A 19 -2.59 -13.58 12.60
N SER A 20 -1.38 -13.31 13.09
CA SER A 20 -0.14 -13.46 12.33
C SER A 20 0.70 -14.55 12.96
N GLN A 21 1.36 -15.33 12.11
CA GLN A 21 2.27 -16.37 12.54
C GLN A 21 3.59 -16.21 11.79
N ARG A 22 4.68 -16.10 12.54
CA ARG A 22 6.04 -16.04 12.02
C ARG A 22 6.78 -17.29 12.46
N ALA A 23 7.48 -17.94 11.54
CA ALA A 23 8.30 -19.11 11.86
C ALA A 23 9.57 -19.13 11.01
N ILE A 24 10.66 -19.63 11.59
CA ILE A 24 11.94 -19.82 10.90
C ILE A 24 12.32 -21.29 10.97
N LYS A 25 12.66 -21.89 9.82
CA LYS A 25 13.16 -23.26 9.72
C LYS A 25 14.69 -23.24 9.70
N TYR A 26 15.30 -23.18 10.88
CA TYR A 26 16.76 -23.12 11.02
C TYR A 26 17.49 -24.28 10.30
N HIS A 27 16.92 -25.48 10.27
CA HIS A 27 17.50 -26.65 9.62
C HIS A 27 17.59 -26.57 8.07
N LEU A 28 16.93 -25.60 7.43
CA LEU A 28 17.02 -25.37 5.97
C LEU A 28 17.99 -24.24 5.62
N MET A 29 18.59 -23.60 6.62
CA MET A 29 19.53 -22.51 6.41
C MET A 29 20.96 -23.05 6.40
N THR A 30 21.78 -22.52 5.51
CA THR A 30 23.23 -22.74 5.52
C THR A 30 23.88 -21.63 6.33
N PHE A 31 24.59 -21.99 7.39
CA PHE A 31 25.25 -21.04 8.27
C PHE A 31 26.71 -20.81 7.87
N GLY A 32 27.30 -19.71 8.30
CA GLY A 32 28.66 -19.33 7.90
C GLY A 32 29.73 -20.33 8.33
N ASP A 33 29.52 -21.01 9.46
CA ASP A 33 30.37 -22.09 9.97
C ASP A 33 30.27 -23.37 9.13
N GLN A 34 29.18 -23.53 8.37
CA GLN A 34 29.03 -24.61 7.41
C GLN A 34 29.74 -24.32 6.09
N VAL A 35 30.13 -23.08 5.78
CA VAL A 35 30.78 -22.73 4.52
C VAL A 35 32.30 -22.65 4.72
N SER A 36 33.04 -23.63 4.21
CA SER A 36 34.51 -23.57 4.14
C SER A 36 34.99 -23.53 2.69
N ILE A 37 36.26 -23.15 2.48
CA ILE A 37 36.88 -23.03 1.14
C ILE A 37 36.88 -24.37 0.40
N ASP A 38 36.99 -25.49 1.13
CA ASP A 38 37.18 -26.82 0.54
C ASP A 38 35.92 -27.70 0.59
N ALA A 39 34.96 -27.44 1.50
CA ALA A 39 33.70 -28.17 1.59
C ALA A 39 32.62 -27.46 2.43
N THR A 40 31.35 -27.77 2.21
CA THR A 40 30.27 -27.37 3.12
C THR A 40 30.12 -28.40 4.24
N ALA A 41 30.29 -28.01 5.51
CA ALA A 41 30.07 -28.91 6.64
C ALA A 41 28.58 -29.25 6.77
N PRO A 42 28.21 -30.53 6.99
CA PRO A 42 26.81 -30.98 6.97
C PRO A 42 25.98 -30.46 8.15
N THR A 43 26.62 -29.94 9.21
CA THR A 43 25.98 -29.53 10.46
C THR A 43 26.55 -28.20 10.95
N SER A 44 25.70 -27.31 11.45
CA SER A 44 26.11 -26.07 12.11
C SER A 44 26.30 -26.30 13.62
N VAL A 45 27.20 -25.54 14.22
CA VAL A 45 27.46 -25.44 15.67
C VAL A 45 26.52 -24.41 16.33
N GLU A 46 25.75 -23.66 15.53
CA GLU A 46 24.77 -22.67 16.03
C GLU A 46 23.72 -23.32 16.94
N VAL A 47 23.49 -22.71 18.10
CA VAL A 47 22.44 -23.13 19.05
C VAL A 47 21.13 -22.45 18.64
N PHE A 48 20.20 -23.24 18.10
CA PHE A 48 18.90 -22.69 17.68
C PHE A 48 18.00 -22.40 18.90
N PRO A 49 17.33 -21.23 18.92
CA PRO A 49 16.34 -20.93 19.95
C PRO A 49 15.23 -21.98 19.98
N GLU A 50 14.74 -22.31 21.18
CA GLU A 50 13.62 -23.24 21.40
C GLU A 50 12.33 -22.78 20.70
N TYR A 51 12.16 -21.46 20.55
CA TYR A 51 11.02 -20.84 19.89
C TYR A 51 11.28 -20.55 18.41
N ASN A 52 11.07 -21.53 17.53
CA ASN A 52 11.18 -21.32 16.08
C ASN A 52 9.90 -20.75 15.42
N LYS A 53 8.85 -20.51 16.21
CA LYS A 53 7.53 -20.05 15.77
C LYS A 53 6.88 -19.17 16.83
N VAL A 54 6.35 -18.01 16.42
CA VAL A 54 5.56 -17.10 17.24
C VAL A 54 4.25 -16.78 16.53
N GLY A 55 3.15 -16.82 17.29
CA GLY A 55 1.83 -16.39 16.85
C GLY A 55 1.37 -15.21 17.67
N TYR A 56 0.79 -14.19 17.04
CA TYR A 56 0.30 -13.01 17.73
C TYR A 56 -0.98 -12.46 17.10
N ILE A 57 -1.76 -11.80 17.93
CA ILE A 57 -3.00 -11.13 17.55
C ILE A 57 -2.73 -9.64 17.47
N ASP A 58 -3.36 -8.98 16.50
CA ASP A 58 -3.27 -7.54 16.34
C ASP A 58 -4.58 -6.92 15.85
N PHE A 59 -4.66 -5.61 16.00
CA PHE A 59 -5.83 -4.81 15.66
C PHE A 59 -5.43 -3.54 14.92
N ALA A 60 -6.28 -3.15 13.98
CA ALA A 60 -6.23 -1.85 13.35
C ALA A 60 -7.60 -1.17 13.43
N ALA A 61 -7.59 0.16 13.48
CA ALA A 61 -8.77 0.99 13.41
C ALA A 61 -8.58 2.05 12.34
N SER A 62 -9.65 2.35 11.62
CA SER A 62 -9.65 3.31 10.53
C SER A 62 -10.94 4.11 10.49
N VAL A 63 -10.85 5.30 9.91
CA VAL A 63 -12.00 6.13 9.59
C VAL A 63 -11.79 6.72 8.21
N LEU A 64 -12.79 6.56 7.35
CA LEU A 64 -12.82 7.12 5.99
C LEU A 64 -13.99 8.09 5.89
N ALA A 65 -13.72 9.35 5.60
CA ALA A 65 -14.69 10.34 5.20
C ALA A 65 -14.65 10.51 3.68
N PHE A 66 -15.79 10.49 3.02
CA PHE A 66 -15.86 10.64 1.58
C PHE A 66 -17.13 11.37 1.14
N SER A 67 -17.04 11.95 -0.05
CA SER A 67 -18.06 12.67 -0.79
C SER A 67 -18.01 12.22 -2.26
N ASP A 68 -18.77 12.86 -3.14
CA ASP A 68 -18.80 12.52 -4.56
C ASP A 68 -17.46 12.83 -5.27
N GLN A 69 -16.73 13.84 -4.78
CA GLN A 69 -15.48 14.32 -5.38
C GLN A 69 -14.27 14.19 -4.47
N TYR A 70 -14.46 14.07 -3.16
CA TYR A 70 -13.37 14.13 -2.18
C TYR A 70 -13.39 12.91 -1.29
N TRP A 71 -12.22 12.47 -0.87
CA TRP A 71 -12.09 11.47 0.16
C TRP A 71 -10.86 11.70 1.03
N GLY A 72 -10.93 11.20 2.26
CA GLY A 72 -9.85 11.32 3.20
C GLY A 72 -10.07 10.40 4.38
N GLY A 73 -8.98 9.94 4.98
CA GLY A 73 -9.07 9.00 6.07
C GLY A 73 -7.82 8.93 6.91
N PHE A 74 -8.00 8.30 8.04
CA PHE A 74 -6.96 8.02 9.00
C PHE A 74 -7.04 6.54 9.39
N THR A 75 -5.90 5.89 9.48
CA THR A 75 -5.76 4.51 9.96
C THR A 75 -4.67 4.46 11.00
N ILE A 76 -4.94 3.80 12.12
CA ILE A 76 -3.95 3.37 13.10
C ILE A 76 -3.89 1.84 13.09
N ASP A 77 -2.70 1.32 12.87
CA ASP A 77 -2.36 -0.08 12.74
C ASP A 77 -1.44 -0.51 13.88
N HIS A 78 -1.33 -1.81 14.09
CA HIS A 78 -0.52 -2.39 15.16
C HIS A 78 -0.83 -1.83 16.55
N ILE A 79 -2.12 -1.69 16.88
CA ILE A 79 -2.58 -1.09 18.15
C ILE A 79 -2.12 -1.94 19.34
N ALA A 80 -2.13 -3.28 19.19
CA ALA A 80 -1.70 -4.18 20.27
C ALA A 80 -0.18 -4.25 20.44
N ARG A 81 0.59 -3.72 19.48
CA ARG A 81 2.06 -3.76 19.46
C ARG A 81 2.63 -5.14 19.83
N PRO A 82 2.25 -6.20 19.10
CA PRO A 82 2.63 -7.56 19.44
C PRO A 82 4.15 -7.75 19.41
N ASN A 83 4.65 -8.66 20.25
CA ASN A 83 6.05 -9.09 20.20
C ASN A 83 6.20 -10.14 19.10
N GLU A 84 7.01 -9.84 18.08
CA GLU A 84 7.28 -10.72 16.95
C GLU A 84 8.61 -11.48 17.06
N SER A 85 9.26 -11.44 18.24
CA SER A 85 10.55 -12.08 18.44
C SER A 85 10.48 -13.60 18.31
N LEU A 86 11.49 -14.15 17.63
CA LEU A 86 11.75 -15.58 17.49
C LEU A 86 12.93 -16.04 18.36
N THR A 87 13.58 -15.12 19.07
CA THR A 87 14.77 -15.43 19.88
C THR A 87 14.51 -15.28 21.38
N GLY A 88 13.25 -15.06 21.78
CA GLY A 88 12.87 -14.78 23.18
C GLY A 88 13.16 -13.34 23.63
N SER A 89 13.78 -12.53 22.79
CA SER A 89 14.01 -11.10 23.02
C SER A 89 12.71 -10.27 22.87
N GLU A 90 12.73 -9.00 23.28
CA GLU A 90 11.60 -8.10 23.05
C GLU A 90 11.74 -7.39 21.70
N SER A 91 10.90 -7.76 20.72
CA SER A 91 10.80 -7.09 19.42
C SER A 91 9.35 -6.74 19.15
N ARG A 92 8.89 -5.63 19.74
CA ARG A 92 7.51 -5.16 19.58
C ARG A 92 7.35 -4.37 18.29
N ILE A 93 6.34 -4.73 17.51
CA ILE A 93 5.98 -3.97 16.31
C ILE A 93 5.51 -2.58 16.76
N PRO A 94 6.10 -1.49 16.22
CA PRO A 94 5.62 -0.14 16.52
C PRO A 94 4.26 0.09 15.86
N TYR A 95 3.43 0.94 16.48
CA TYR A 95 2.18 1.38 15.86
C TYR A 95 2.48 2.08 14.52
N THR A 96 1.55 1.95 13.58
CA THR A 96 1.63 2.62 12.28
C THR A 96 0.46 3.56 12.14
N CYS A 97 0.71 4.84 11.83
CA CYS A 97 -0.36 5.76 11.46
C CYS A 97 -0.30 6.05 9.97
N LYS A 98 -1.48 6.12 9.33
CA LYS A 98 -1.64 6.40 7.91
C LYS A 98 -2.68 7.50 7.76
N VAL A 99 -2.33 8.60 7.10
CA VAL A 99 -3.24 9.70 6.74
C VAL A 99 -3.30 9.75 5.23
N TYR A 100 -4.49 9.73 4.63
CA TYR A 100 -4.63 9.70 3.18
C TYR A 100 -5.83 10.49 2.70
N GLY A 101 -5.85 10.87 1.41
CA GLY A 101 -6.98 11.56 0.80
C GLY A 101 -6.65 12.35 -0.48
N GLY A 102 -7.55 13.28 -0.81
CA GLY A 102 -7.51 14.24 -1.93
C GLY A 102 -8.84 14.34 -2.74
N ALA A 103 -8.79 14.31 -4.09
CA ALA A 103 -9.97 14.54 -4.93
C ALA A 103 -10.00 13.86 -6.32
N LYS A 104 -11.21 13.62 -6.85
CA LYS A 104 -11.51 13.27 -8.23
C LYS A 104 -12.40 14.33 -8.89
N TYR A 105 -11.91 14.91 -9.99
CA TYR A 105 -12.61 15.90 -10.80
C TYR A 105 -12.89 15.35 -12.20
N GLY A 106 -14.14 15.37 -12.64
CA GLY A 106 -14.50 15.07 -14.03
C GLY A 106 -14.28 16.32 -14.91
N ILE A 107 -13.58 16.18 -16.04
CA ILE A 107 -13.36 17.26 -17.01
C ILE A 107 -14.46 17.22 -18.07
N ASN A 108 -14.62 16.08 -18.73
CA ASN A 108 -15.62 15.85 -19.78
C ASN A 108 -16.47 14.63 -19.43
N GLY A 109 -17.77 14.76 -19.62
CA GLY A 109 -18.75 13.72 -19.28
C GLY A 109 -19.19 13.75 -17.81
N ARG A 110 -20.34 13.11 -17.53
CA ARG A 110 -20.74 12.81 -16.14
C ARG A 110 -19.91 11.63 -15.65
N LEU A 111 -19.34 11.73 -14.45
CA LEU A 111 -18.71 10.61 -13.72
C LEU A 111 -19.57 9.35 -13.85
N GLY A 112 -18.99 8.25 -14.31
CA GLY A 112 -19.67 6.97 -14.54
C GLY A 112 -20.27 6.76 -15.94
N LYS A 113 -20.02 7.64 -16.92
CA LYS A 113 -20.43 7.43 -18.33
C LYS A 113 -19.33 6.77 -19.18
N TYR A 114 -19.69 6.37 -20.40
CA TYR A 114 -18.79 5.73 -21.37
C TYR A 114 -17.63 6.65 -21.79
N ASP A 115 -17.88 7.96 -21.85
CA ASP A 115 -16.92 8.98 -22.27
C ASP A 115 -16.45 9.84 -21.07
N GLU A 116 -16.08 9.15 -19.98
CA GLU A 116 -15.62 9.80 -18.75
C GLU A 116 -14.15 10.20 -18.88
N GLU A 117 -13.88 11.49 -18.78
CA GLU A 117 -12.56 12.05 -18.60
C GLU A 117 -12.45 12.64 -17.18
N SER A 118 -11.44 12.23 -16.42
CA SER A 118 -11.25 12.70 -15.06
C SER A 118 -9.80 12.82 -14.66
N ILE A 119 -9.52 13.76 -13.75
CA ILE A 119 -8.25 13.86 -13.04
C ILE A 119 -8.50 13.49 -11.59
N THR A 120 -7.67 12.61 -11.06
CA THR A 120 -7.65 12.23 -9.64
C THR A 120 -6.32 12.62 -9.04
N ILE A 121 -6.33 13.31 -7.91
CA ILE A 121 -5.13 13.62 -7.13
C ILE A 121 -5.23 12.92 -5.79
N ALA A 122 -4.15 12.28 -5.35
CA ALA A 122 -4.11 11.46 -4.15
C ALA A 122 -2.83 11.70 -3.36
N ALA A 123 -2.93 11.60 -2.04
CA ALA A 123 -1.78 11.57 -1.15
C ALA A 123 -1.99 10.57 0.00
N LEU A 124 -0.90 10.00 0.47
CA LEU A 124 -0.82 9.05 1.58
C LEU A 124 0.47 9.32 2.36
N TYR A 125 0.31 9.75 3.61
CA TYR A 125 1.38 9.81 4.59
C TYR A 125 1.32 8.57 5.49
N LYS A 126 2.45 7.91 5.70
CA LYS A 126 2.62 6.76 6.59
C LYS A 126 3.73 7.07 7.58
N CYS A 127 3.51 6.77 8.85
CA CYS A 127 4.55 6.79 9.87
C CYS A 127 4.53 5.49 10.67
N GLN A 128 5.69 4.89 10.87
CA GLN A 128 5.89 3.66 11.63
C GLN A 128 7.23 3.72 12.37
N GLY A 129 7.17 3.79 13.71
CA GLY A 129 8.35 3.93 14.54
C GLY A 129 9.14 5.20 14.19
N LYS A 130 10.37 5.04 13.69
CA LYS A 130 11.21 6.17 13.28
C LYS A 130 10.97 6.60 11.83
N TYR A 131 10.35 5.75 11.02
CA TYR A 131 10.23 5.92 9.58
C TYR A 131 8.91 6.58 9.19
N ASP A 132 9.00 7.62 8.38
CA ASP A 132 7.91 8.32 7.73
C ASP A 132 8.08 8.29 6.21
N GLN A 133 6.97 8.16 5.51
CA GLN A 133 6.90 8.16 4.05
C GLN A 133 5.67 8.96 3.60
N LEU A 134 5.85 9.80 2.58
CA LEU A 134 4.76 10.49 1.89
C LEU A 134 4.74 10.01 0.44
N ASP A 135 3.60 9.47 0.02
CA ASP A 135 3.29 9.13 -1.36
C ASP A 135 2.26 10.15 -1.85
N MET A 136 2.50 10.81 -2.98
CA MET A 136 1.52 11.68 -3.61
C MET A 136 1.56 11.51 -5.11
N GLY A 137 0.41 11.65 -5.76
CA GLY A 137 0.33 11.42 -7.18
C GLY A 137 -0.96 11.91 -7.79
N ALA A 138 -1.00 11.81 -9.11
CA ALA A 138 -2.16 12.13 -9.89
C ALA A 138 -2.39 11.06 -10.96
N TYR A 139 -3.65 10.83 -11.29
CA TYR A 139 -4.07 10.06 -12.43
C TYR A 139 -4.88 10.94 -13.36
N TRP A 140 -4.61 10.83 -14.64
CA TRP A 140 -5.50 11.27 -15.68
C TRP A 140 -6.11 10.05 -16.36
N MET A 141 -7.43 9.99 -16.37
CA MET A 141 -8.19 8.90 -16.94
C MET A 141 -9.03 9.45 -18.09
N LYS A 142 -8.83 8.89 -19.28
CA LYS A 142 -9.66 9.14 -20.46
C LYS A 142 -9.83 7.82 -21.19
N LYS A 143 -10.98 7.17 -21.00
CA LYS A 143 -11.22 5.82 -21.55
C LYS A 143 -10.82 5.74 -23.04
N PRO A 144 -10.09 4.68 -23.45
CA PRO A 144 -9.59 3.55 -22.65
C PRO A 144 -8.26 3.79 -21.92
N LEU A 145 -7.65 4.96 -22.04
CA LEU A 145 -6.32 5.27 -21.52
C LEU A 145 -6.35 5.75 -20.06
N VAL A 146 -5.32 5.35 -19.32
CA VAL A 146 -5.01 5.83 -17.96
C VAL A 146 -3.55 6.22 -17.92
N LEU A 147 -3.26 7.43 -17.44
CA LEU A 147 -1.90 7.88 -17.13
C LEU A 147 -1.83 8.18 -15.64
N GLY A 148 -0.76 7.72 -15.00
CA GLY A 148 -0.49 7.96 -13.59
C GLY A 148 0.91 8.52 -13.39
N PHE A 149 1.03 9.44 -12.45
CA PHE A 149 2.31 9.93 -11.95
C PHE A 149 2.28 9.93 -10.44
N TRP A 150 3.29 9.34 -9.82
CA TRP A 150 3.46 9.30 -8.38
C TRP A 150 4.86 9.73 -7.98
N TYR A 151 4.93 10.29 -6.80
CA TYR A 151 6.15 10.69 -6.13
C TYR A 151 6.11 10.16 -4.70
N ARG A 152 7.17 9.44 -4.33
CA ARG A 152 7.40 8.88 -3.01
C ARG A 152 8.60 9.56 -2.38
N GLY A 153 8.35 10.29 -1.29
CA GLY A 153 9.35 11.02 -0.55
C GLY A 153 8.75 12.11 0.31
N ILE A 154 9.48 12.51 1.36
CA ILE A 154 9.17 13.64 2.23
C ILE A 154 10.18 14.75 1.92
N PRO A 155 9.92 15.62 0.94
CA PRO A 155 10.84 16.69 0.60
C PRO A 155 10.87 17.70 1.75
N GLY A 156 12.06 18.00 2.28
CA GLY A 156 12.31 19.15 3.16
C GLY A 156 11.78 19.10 4.60
N ILE A 157 10.91 18.15 4.98
CA ILE A 157 10.30 18.12 6.33
C ILE A 157 11.10 17.23 7.30
N LYS A 158 11.68 16.12 6.84
CA LYS A 158 12.43 15.20 7.70
C LYS A 158 13.62 14.60 6.96
N ALA A 159 14.81 14.83 7.50
CA ALA A 159 16.04 14.16 7.08
C ALA A 159 16.45 13.18 8.18
N TYR A 160 16.59 11.89 7.85
CA TYR A 160 17.05 10.88 8.83
C TYR A 160 18.50 11.09 9.28
N LYS A 161 19.28 11.79 8.45
CA LYS A 161 20.65 12.22 8.71
C LYS A 161 20.89 13.60 8.07
N PRO A 162 21.70 14.49 8.67
CA PRO A 162 22.10 15.74 8.03
C PRO A 162 22.70 15.46 6.64
N GLY A 163 22.21 16.15 5.61
CA GLY A 163 22.64 15.96 4.21
C GLY A 163 21.93 14.84 3.42
N TYR A 164 20.95 14.15 4.01
CA TYR A 164 20.13 13.14 3.33
C TYR A 164 18.71 13.66 3.09
N ALA A 165 18.39 14.00 1.84
CA ALA A 165 17.01 14.27 1.42
C ALA A 165 16.22 12.95 1.41
N ASN A 166 15.03 12.94 2.02
CA ASN A 166 14.16 11.77 2.07
C ASN A 166 13.30 11.67 0.79
N ASN A 167 13.97 11.59 -0.35
CA ASN A 167 13.34 11.41 -1.67
C ASN A 167 13.65 9.97 -2.10
N ASP A 168 12.63 9.17 -2.36
CA ASP A 168 12.79 7.75 -2.64
C ASP A 168 12.69 7.48 -4.15
N ALA A 169 11.51 7.69 -4.72
CA ALA A 169 11.23 7.36 -6.11
C ALA A 169 10.13 8.23 -6.74
N ALA A 170 10.13 8.35 -8.07
CA ALA A 170 8.96 8.74 -8.85
C ALA A 170 8.52 7.57 -9.71
N MET A 171 7.22 7.45 -9.96
CA MET A 171 6.63 6.30 -10.61
C MET A 171 5.72 6.81 -11.72
N ILE A 172 5.89 6.30 -12.93
CA ILE A 172 5.01 6.61 -14.06
C ILE A 172 4.21 5.35 -14.37
N LEU A 173 2.92 5.52 -14.63
CA LEU A 173 2.01 4.44 -15.00
C LEU A 173 1.30 4.79 -16.31
N VAL A 174 1.25 3.82 -17.23
CA VAL A 174 0.41 3.86 -18.43
C VAL A 174 -0.47 2.63 -18.43
N GLY A 175 -1.78 2.82 -18.48
CA GLY A 175 -2.78 1.77 -18.46
C GLY A 175 -3.75 1.88 -19.62
N TYR A 176 -4.27 0.73 -20.03
CA TYR A 176 -5.26 0.59 -21.07
C TYR A 176 -6.38 -0.35 -20.61
N ARG A 177 -7.61 0.15 -20.63
CA ARG A 177 -8.81 -0.58 -20.22
C ARG A 177 -9.65 -0.97 -21.44
N LEU A 178 -9.76 -2.27 -21.66
CA LEU A 178 -10.53 -2.92 -22.72
C LEU A 178 -11.66 -3.73 -22.08
N PHE A 179 -12.88 -3.20 -22.07
CA PHE A 179 -14.06 -3.89 -21.53
C PHE A 179 -13.80 -4.46 -20.13
N ASP A 180 -13.67 -5.80 -20.02
CA ASP A 180 -13.48 -6.58 -18.80
C ASP A 180 -11.99 -6.82 -18.46
N MET A 181 -11.06 -6.26 -19.22
CA MET A 181 -9.62 -6.40 -19.01
C MET A 181 -8.96 -5.02 -18.88
N SER A 182 -8.09 -4.86 -17.89
CA SER A 182 -7.23 -3.69 -17.74
C SER A 182 -5.78 -4.13 -17.70
N ILE A 183 -4.94 -3.54 -18.55
CA ILE A 183 -3.49 -3.78 -18.57
C ILE A 183 -2.82 -2.48 -18.19
N ALA A 184 -1.87 -2.52 -17.26
CA ALA A 184 -1.07 -1.36 -16.89
C ALA A 184 0.41 -1.74 -16.85
N TYR A 185 1.23 -0.78 -17.25
CA TYR A 185 2.67 -0.83 -17.11
C TYR A 185 3.10 0.34 -16.24
N SER A 186 3.91 0.07 -15.22
CA SER A 186 4.52 1.09 -14.37
C SER A 186 6.02 0.94 -14.33
N TYR A 187 6.68 2.08 -14.20
CA TYR A 187 8.13 2.15 -14.03
C TYR A 187 8.48 3.08 -12.88
N ASP A 188 9.23 2.52 -11.93
CA ASP A 188 9.65 3.19 -10.70
C ASP A 188 11.08 3.69 -10.86
N PHE A 189 11.22 4.99 -11.01
CA PHE A 189 12.50 5.69 -11.03
C PHE A 189 12.95 5.97 -9.60
N THR A 190 13.99 5.30 -9.12
CA THR A 190 14.65 5.69 -7.87
C THR A 190 15.26 7.09 -8.06
N ILE A 191 14.92 8.04 -7.19
CA ILE A 191 15.46 9.41 -7.17
C ILE A 191 16.49 9.59 -6.04
N SER A 192 16.50 8.69 -5.06
CA SER A 192 17.43 8.73 -3.93
C SER A 192 18.90 8.57 -4.36
N ARG A 193 19.88 8.81 -3.48
CA ARG A 193 21.32 8.61 -3.78
C ARG A 193 21.68 7.15 -4.15
N LEU A 194 20.74 6.21 -4.08
CA LEU A 194 20.86 4.86 -4.64
C LEU A 194 20.66 4.81 -6.17
N VAL A 195 20.36 5.92 -6.86
CA VAL A 195 20.23 5.98 -8.33
C VAL A 195 21.38 5.28 -9.05
N ASN A 196 22.62 5.42 -8.57
CA ASN A 196 23.80 4.80 -9.20
C ASN A 196 23.89 3.27 -8.98
N SER A 197 23.05 2.69 -8.11
CA SER A 197 23.06 1.26 -7.76
C SER A 197 21.77 0.52 -8.11
N THR A 198 20.69 1.24 -8.47
CA THR A 198 19.39 0.64 -8.78
C THR A 198 18.82 1.26 -10.05
N ALA A 199 18.65 0.46 -11.12
CA ALA A 199 18.12 0.89 -12.42
C ALA A 199 16.59 1.11 -12.44
N GLY A 200 15.94 1.17 -11.27
CA GLY A 200 14.49 1.20 -11.12
C GLY A 200 13.83 -0.19 -11.18
N SER A 201 12.50 -0.21 -11.22
CA SER A 201 11.69 -1.42 -11.29
C SER A 201 10.60 -1.30 -12.36
N HIS A 202 10.46 -2.33 -13.19
CA HIS A 202 9.40 -2.44 -14.19
C HIS A 202 8.30 -3.37 -13.67
N GLU A 203 7.05 -2.94 -13.74
CA GLU A 203 5.90 -3.75 -13.32
C GLU A 203 4.84 -3.78 -14.44
N ILE A 204 4.34 -4.98 -14.72
CA ILE A 204 3.21 -5.19 -15.64
C ILE A 204 2.07 -5.78 -14.82
N SER A 205 0.96 -5.06 -14.80
CA SER A 205 -0.28 -5.44 -14.12
C SER A 205 -1.35 -5.82 -15.13
N ILE A 206 -1.98 -6.97 -14.94
CA ILE A 206 -3.13 -7.41 -15.75
C ILE A 206 -4.27 -7.72 -14.79
N GLN A 207 -5.40 -7.05 -14.99
CA GLN A 207 -6.61 -7.22 -14.20
C GLN A 207 -7.75 -7.68 -15.10
N PHE A 208 -8.42 -8.76 -14.70
CA PHE A 208 -9.65 -9.24 -15.31
C PHE A 208 -10.83 -9.00 -14.37
N GLU A 209 -11.86 -8.34 -14.87
CA GLU A 209 -13.09 -8.02 -14.14
C GLU A 209 -14.24 -8.85 -14.69
N PHE A 210 -14.56 -9.96 -14.02
CA PHE A 210 -15.68 -10.81 -14.42
C PHE A 210 -17.00 -10.30 -13.83
N PHE A 211 -18.11 -10.52 -14.55
CA PHE A 211 -19.48 -10.28 -14.07
C PHE A 211 -19.79 -8.82 -13.69
N GLN A 212 -19.23 -7.82 -14.38
CA GLN A 212 -19.60 -6.42 -14.12
C GLN A 212 -21.02 -6.07 -14.57
N ASP A 213 -21.59 -6.81 -15.52
CA ASP A 213 -22.95 -6.59 -16.00
C ASP A 213 -24.01 -7.34 -15.17
N GLN A 214 -23.87 -7.27 -13.84
CA GLN A 214 -24.90 -7.73 -12.91
C GLN A 214 -26.10 -6.77 -12.98
N LYS A 215 -26.93 -6.93 -14.01
CA LYS A 215 -28.35 -6.55 -14.02
C LYS A 215 -29.15 -7.35 -12.99
N ILE A 216 -28.56 -7.63 -11.81
CA ILE A 216 -29.30 -8.09 -10.64
C ILE A 216 -30.07 -6.90 -10.10
N LYS A 217 -31.28 -6.77 -10.63
CA LYS A 217 -32.38 -6.03 -10.02
C LYS A 217 -32.43 -6.34 -8.52
N ARG A 218 -32.28 -5.33 -7.67
CA ARG A 218 -33.24 -4.93 -6.61
C ARG A 218 -32.60 -4.01 -5.55
N ARG A 219 -33.11 -2.77 -5.49
CA ARG A 219 -33.40 -2.01 -4.26
C ARG A 219 -32.35 -1.94 -3.14
N GLN A 220 -31.05 -2.12 -3.38
CA GLN A 220 -30.05 -1.76 -2.37
C GLN A 220 -29.76 -0.26 -2.44
N LYS A 221 -29.88 0.44 -1.31
CA LYS A 221 -29.49 1.85 -1.16
C LYS A 221 -28.08 1.98 -1.74
N ARG A 222 -27.92 2.84 -2.76
CA ARG A 222 -26.64 3.12 -3.40
C ARG A 222 -25.61 3.37 -2.32
N VAL A 223 -24.73 2.40 -2.09
CA VAL A 223 -23.53 2.58 -1.29
C VAL A 223 -22.61 3.36 -2.22
N ILE A 224 -22.65 4.68 -2.09
CA ILE A 224 -21.65 5.55 -2.70
C ILE A 224 -20.39 5.21 -1.90
N VAL A 225 -19.56 4.31 -2.39
CA VAL A 225 -18.14 4.33 -2.06
C VAL A 225 -17.50 4.48 -3.42
N PRO A 226 -16.88 5.64 -3.74
CA PRO A 226 -16.12 5.76 -4.96
C PRO A 226 -14.92 4.83 -4.83
N CYS A 227 -15.08 3.57 -5.25
CA CYS A 227 -13.96 2.68 -5.43
C CYS A 227 -13.14 3.25 -6.58
N PRO A 228 -11.85 3.57 -6.36
CA PRO A 228 -10.98 3.98 -7.45
C PRO A 228 -10.91 2.84 -8.45
N LYS A 229 -11.51 3.03 -9.63
CA LYS A 229 -11.32 2.18 -10.80
C LYS A 229 -10.27 2.88 -11.65
N PHE A 230 -9.08 2.29 -11.76
CA PHE A 230 -8.04 2.77 -12.68
C PHE A 230 -8.06 1.92 -13.93
#